data_AF-A0A0S6XM03-F1
#
_entry.id   AF-A0A0S6XM03-F1
#
_cell.length_a   1.000
_cell.length_b   1.000
_cell.length_c   1.000
_cell.angle_alpha   90.00
_cell.angle_beta   90.00
_cell.angle_gamma   90.00
#
_symmetry.space_group_name_H-M   'P 1'
#
loop_
_entity.id
_entity.type
_entity.pdbx_description
1 polymer ?
#
loop_
_entity_poly.entity_id
_entity_poly.type
_entity_poly.pdbx_seq_one_letter_code
_entity_poly.pdbx_strand_id
1 'polypeptide(L)'
;MNASYDPHLHMRVGACLRSLREDGYLLIGTGGAVHNLYRNMWDPMIRYRDNFAQIAPPEKPLLEFRQSVEDAVTGNRGPRLRRAITRLMKHPLYRDAHGTDDHFMAACFVAGAAGDWADAELPGGALGAETWELSQMCNSQYTIGRWDGSSGGGSKVGIAAS
;
A
#
# COMPACT_ATOMS: atom_id res chain seq x y z
N MET A 1 -14.15 -6.17 -4.75
CA MET A 1 -13.25 -5.48 -5.69
C MET A 1 -13.92 -5.48 -7.06
N ASN A 2 -13.97 -4.35 -7.78
CA ASN A 2 -14.59 -4.35 -9.12
C ASN A 2 -13.62 -5.02 -10.12
N ALA A 3 -14.16 -5.84 -11.04
CA ALA A 3 -13.39 -6.58 -12.05
C ALA A 3 -12.54 -5.72 -13.00
N SER A 4 -12.76 -4.39 -13.02
CA SER A 4 -12.07 -3.47 -13.94
C SER A 4 -10.74 -2.93 -13.41
N TYR A 5 -10.41 -3.17 -12.12
CA TYR A 5 -9.19 -2.67 -11.45
C TYR A 5 -8.82 -1.20 -11.75
N ASP A 6 -9.83 -0.35 -11.91
CA ASP A 6 -9.62 1.08 -12.17
C ASP A 6 -9.08 1.76 -10.89
N PRO A 7 -7.86 2.34 -10.91
CA PRO A 7 -7.31 3.03 -9.76
C PRO A 7 -8.16 4.22 -9.32
N HIS A 8 -8.78 4.93 -10.27
CA HIS A 8 -9.59 6.12 -9.96
C HIS A 8 -10.92 5.74 -9.30
N LEU A 9 -11.50 4.59 -9.67
CA LEU A 9 -12.67 4.05 -8.99
C LEU A 9 -12.35 3.72 -7.53
N HIS A 10 -11.30 2.93 -7.27
CA HIS A 10 -10.94 2.53 -5.90
C HIS A 10 -10.55 3.73 -5.04
N MET A 11 -9.81 4.69 -5.62
CA MET A 11 -9.52 5.97 -4.97
C MET A 11 -10.77 6.77 -4.63
N ARG A 12 -11.78 6.81 -5.52
CA ARG A 12 -13.06 7.47 -5.22
C ARG A 12 -13.80 6.80 -4.08
N VAL A 13 -13.78 5.46 -3.98
CA VAL A 13 -14.37 4.73 -2.85
C VAL A 13 -13.73 5.18 -1.53
N GLY A 14 -12.39 5.25 -1.48
CA GLY A 14 -11.68 5.74 -0.30
C GLY A 14 -12.03 7.19 0.05
N ALA A 15 -12.11 8.07 -0.95
CA ALA A 15 -12.50 9.45 -0.76
C ALA A 15 -13.94 9.58 -0.19
N CYS A 16 -14.87 8.75 -0.65
CA CYS A 16 -16.25 8.73 -0.14
C CYS A 16 -16.33 8.28 1.33
N LEU A 17 -15.44 7.38 1.78
CA LEU A 17 -15.43 6.89 3.16
C LEU A 17 -14.56 7.73 4.10
N ARG A 18 -13.87 8.76 3.61
CA ARG A 18 -12.94 9.57 4.40
C ARG A 18 -13.56 10.13 5.68
N SER A 19 -14.80 10.62 5.63
CA SER A 19 -15.46 11.27 6.77
C SER A 19 -15.59 10.35 7.98
N LEU A 20 -15.62 9.02 7.79
CA LEU A 20 -15.66 8.05 8.88
C LEU A 20 -14.44 8.15 9.81
N ARG A 21 -13.31 8.69 9.34
CA ARG A 21 -12.14 8.97 10.19
C ARG A 21 -12.46 9.97 11.30
N GLU A 22 -13.28 10.97 10.98
CA GLU A 22 -13.71 12.02 11.91
C GLU A 22 -14.67 11.44 12.96
N ASP A 23 -15.46 10.43 12.56
CA ASP A 23 -16.35 9.66 13.43
C ASP A 23 -15.64 8.60 14.28
N GLY A 24 -14.33 8.44 14.10
CA GLY A 24 -13.52 7.54 14.93
C GLY A 24 -13.22 6.16 14.34
N TYR A 25 -13.52 5.94 13.06
CA TYR A 25 -13.24 4.68 12.40
C TYR A 25 -11.81 4.61 11.85
N LEU A 26 -11.23 3.42 11.93
CA LEU A 26 -9.98 3.05 11.29
C LEU A 26 -10.27 2.46 9.90
N LEU A 27 -9.64 3.02 8.86
CA LEU A 27 -9.77 2.52 7.49
C LEU A 27 -8.53 1.71 7.11
N ILE A 28 -8.70 0.40 6.90
CA ILE A 28 -7.63 -0.54 6.57
C ILE A 28 -7.79 -0.99 5.12
N GLY A 29 -6.68 -1.01 4.36
CA GLY A 29 -6.68 -1.49 2.99
C GLY A 29 -5.55 -2.48 2.76
N THR A 30 -5.82 -3.78 2.91
CA THR A 30 -4.83 -4.86 2.71
C THR A 30 -4.59 -5.17 1.23
N GLY A 31 -3.33 -5.33 0.83
CA GLY A 31 -2.89 -5.56 -0.54
C GLY A 31 -1.53 -6.27 -0.62
N GLY A 32 -0.71 -5.88 -1.60
CA GLY A 32 0.72 -6.18 -1.66
C GLY A 32 1.54 -5.06 -2.32
N ALA A 33 2.66 -4.64 -1.71
CA ALA A 33 3.61 -3.70 -2.34
C ALA A 33 4.33 -4.33 -3.55
N VAL A 34 4.69 -5.62 -3.46
CA VAL A 34 5.14 -6.45 -4.58
C VAL A 34 4.40 -7.77 -4.48
N HIS A 35 3.56 -8.07 -5.47
CA HIS A 35 2.71 -9.25 -5.48
C HIS A 35 2.58 -9.84 -6.90
N ASN A 36 3.63 -10.54 -7.34
CA ASN A 36 3.63 -11.29 -8.59
C ASN A 36 3.98 -12.76 -8.35
N LEU A 37 2.94 -13.59 -8.22
CA LEU A 37 3.07 -15.01 -7.92
C LEU A 37 3.89 -15.78 -8.98
N TYR A 38 3.97 -15.29 -10.22
CA TYR A 38 4.78 -15.90 -11.28
C TYR A 38 6.30 -15.72 -11.08
N ARG A 39 6.74 -14.76 -10.25
CA ARG A 39 8.16 -14.52 -9.97
C ARG A 39 8.65 -15.17 -8.67
N ASN A 40 7.73 -15.61 -7.80
CA ASN A 40 8.05 -16.17 -6.49
C ASN A 40 8.87 -17.47 -6.57
N MET A 41 9.72 -17.68 -5.56
CA MET A 41 10.46 -18.94 -5.37
C MET A 41 9.67 -19.88 -4.46
N TRP A 42 9.02 -20.87 -5.08
CA TRP A 42 8.07 -21.76 -4.40
C TRP A 42 8.70 -22.99 -3.76
N ASP A 43 9.93 -23.35 -4.12
CA ASP A 43 10.56 -24.60 -3.67
C ASP A 43 10.61 -24.74 -2.13
N PRO A 44 11.01 -23.70 -1.35
CA PRO A 44 11.01 -23.82 0.10
C PRO A 44 9.62 -23.99 0.71
N MET A 45 8.62 -23.27 0.17
CA MET A 45 7.23 -23.41 0.61
C MET A 45 6.71 -24.82 0.32
N ILE A 46 6.93 -25.34 -0.88
CA ILE A 46 6.40 -26.65 -1.29
C ILE A 46 7.07 -27.78 -0.51
N ARG A 47 8.39 -27.73 -0.30
CA ARG A 47 9.14 -28.82 0.36
C ARG A 47 9.11 -28.75 1.88
N TYR A 48 9.19 -27.54 2.44
CA TYR A 48 9.42 -27.33 3.87
C TYR A 48 8.31 -26.53 4.56
N ARG A 49 7.31 -26.06 3.82
CA ARG A 49 6.25 -25.16 4.32
C ARG A 49 6.81 -23.85 4.89
N ASP A 50 7.90 -23.38 4.30
CA ASP A 50 8.59 -22.17 4.72
C ASP A 50 8.44 -21.07 3.65
N ASN A 51 7.51 -20.14 3.87
CA ASN A 51 7.37 -18.90 3.08
C ASN A 51 8.46 -17.88 3.37
N PHE A 52 9.09 -17.93 4.54
CA PHE A 52 10.08 -16.94 4.97
C PHE A 52 11.51 -17.35 4.59
N ALA A 53 11.69 -18.52 3.98
CA ALA A 53 12.94 -18.92 3.40
C ALA A 53 13.41 -17.90 2.35
N GLN A 54 14.47 -17.18 2.69
CA GLN A 54 15.16 -16.20 1.82
C GLN A 54 16.43 -16.83 1.26
N ILE A 55 16.28 -17.87 0.43
CA ILE A 55 17.41 -18.61 -0.14
C ILE A 55 18.29 -17.77 -1.09
N ALA A 56 17.74 -16.67 -1.60
CA ALA A 56 18.43 -15.60 -2.30
C ALA A 56 17.75 -14.27 -1.97
N PRO A 57 18.44 -13.13 -2.07
CA PRO A 57 17.80 -11.82 -1.90
C PRO A 57 16.75 -11.59 -3.00
N PRO A 58 15.76 -10.71 -2.74
CA PRO A 58 14.82 -10.31 -3.77
C PRO A 58 15.51 -9.69 -4.99
N GLU A 59 14.89 -9.84 -6.15
CA GLU A 59 15.37 -9.28 -7.40
C GLU A 59 15.42 -7.74 -7.33
N LYS A 60 16.50 -7.16 -7.86
CA LYS A 60 16.74 -5.71 -7.82
C LYS A 60 15.55 -4.88 -8.35
N PRO A 61 14.91 -5.21 -9.49
CA PRO A 61 13.72 -4.49 -9.94
C PRO A 61 12.56 -4.47 -8.93
N LEU A 62 12.40 -5.54 -8.15
CA LEU A 62 11.34 -5.63 -7.14
C LEU A 62 11.66 -4.78 -5.92
N LEU A 63 12.93 -4.74 -5.50
CA LEU A 63 13.42 -3.82 -4.47
C LEU A 63 13.21 -2.35 -4.90
N GLU A 64 13.50 -2.01 -6.16
CA GLU A 64 13.30 -0.67 -6.72
C GLU A 64 11.82 -0.27 -6.78
N PHE A 65 10.94 -1.18 -7.19
CA PHE A 65 9.50 -0.91 -7.17
C PHE A 65 8.97 -0.75 -5.74
N ARG A 66 9.37 -1.63 -4.82
CA ARG A 66 9.08 -1.49 -3.39
C ARG A 66 9.52 -0.13 -2.84
N GLN A 67 10.72 0.33 -3.21
CA GLN A 67 11.20 1.66 -2.79
C GLN A 67 10.31 2.77 -3.36
N SER A 68 9.88 2.63 -4.62
CA SER A 68 8.97 3.59 -5.25
C SER A 68 7.60 3.66 -4.55
N VAL A 69 7.11 2.53 -4.01
CA VAL A 69 5.91 2.50 -3.17
C VAL A 69 6.15 3.24 -1.86
N GLU A 70 7.25 2.99 -1.16
CA GLU A 70 7.59 3.72 0.07
C GLU A 70 7.71 5.21 -0.18
N ASP A 71 8.43 5.64 -1.21
CA ASP A 71 8.62 7.06 -1.54
C ASP A 71 7.29 7.73 -1.87
N ALA A 72 6.39 7.02 -2.57
CA ALA A 72 5.05 7.51 -2.87
C ALA A 72 4.23 7.74 -1.59
N VAL A 73 4.28 6.82 -0.62
CA VAL A 73 3.50 6.86 0.62
C VAL A 73 4.09 7.84 1.63
N THR A 74 5.41 7.84 1.81
CA THR A 74 6.11 8.63 2.84
C THR A 74 6.39 10.06 2.40
N GLY A 75 6.66 10.28 1.10
CA GLY A 75 7.02 11.58 0.52
C GLY A 75 5.84 12.45 0.07
N ASN A 76 4.61 11.92 0.06
CA ASN A 76 3.44 12.65 -0.46
C ASN A 76 2.34 12.84 0.59
N ARG A 77 1.55 13.90 0.38
CA ARG A 77 0.43 14.33 1.25
C ARG A 77 -0.75 14.78 0.41
N GLY A 78 -1.94 14.74 1.00
CA GLY A 78 -3.15 15.23 0.37
C GLY A 78 -3.30 14.80 -1.10
N PRO A 79 -3.66 15.70 -2.03
CA PRO A 79 -3.86 15.33 -3.44
C PRO A 79 -2.60 14.78 -4.13
N ARG A 80 -1.39 15.08 -3.63
CA ARG A 80 -0.15 14.51 -4.17
C ARG A 80 -0.06 13.01 -3.89
N LEU A 81 -0.56 12.53 -2.75
CA LEU A 81 -0.60 11.10 -2.42
C LEU A 81 -1.47 10.34 -3.42
N ARG A 82 -2.68 10.85 -3.69
CA ARG A 82 -3.58 10.31 -4.74
C ARG A 82 -2.87 10.18 -6.09
N ARG A 83 -2.18 11.24 -6.51
CA ARG A 83 -1.43 11.25 -7.77
C ARG A 83 -0.26 10.27 -7.76
N ALA A 84 0.52 10.22 -6.68
CA ALA A 84 1.70 9.37 -6.57
C ALA A 84 1.31 7.87 -6.66
N ILE A 85 0.33 7.45 -5.86
CA ILE A 85 -0.11 6.04 -5.82
C ILE A 85 -0.73 5.61 -7.15
N THR A 86 -1.65 6.38 -7.71
CA THR A 86 -2.28 6.03 -8.99
C THR A 86 -1.28 6.01 -10.16
N ARG A 87 -0.21 6.83 -10.10
CA ARG A 87 0.84 6.86 -11.12
C ARG A 87 1.76 5.64 -11.07
N LEU A 88 1.90 4.95 -9.93
CA LEU A 88 2.73 3.74 -9.84
C LEU A 88 2.26 2.63 -10.79
N MET A 89 0.98 2.58 -11.16
CA MET A 89 0.47 1.65 -12.19
C MET A 89 1.06 1.86 -13.58
N LYS A 90 1.70 3.01 -13.82
CA LYS A 90 2.43 3.35 -15.06
C LYS A 90 3.94 3.21 -14.89
N HIS A 91 4.42 2.78 -13.73
CA HIS A 91 5.84 2.56 -13.49
C HIS A 91 6.36 1.41 -14.38
N PRO A 92 7.56 1.53 -14.99
CA PRO A 92 8.10 0.48 -15.86
C PRO A 92 8.15 -0.91 -15.20
N LEU A 93 8.44 -0.94 -13.90
CA LEU A 93 8.55 -2.17 -13.11
C LEU A 93 7.20 -2.66 -12.54
N TYR A 94 6.08 -1.97 -12.81
CA TYR A 94 4.81 -2.33 -12.21
C TYR A 94 4.36 -3.75 -12.59
N ARG A 95 4.49 -4.16 -13.86
CA ARG A 95 4.08 -5.52 -14.27
C ARG A 95 5.02 -6.60 -13.75
N ASP A 96 6.27 -6.25 -13.46
CA ASP A 96 7.18 -7.16 -12.77
C ASP A 96 6.73 -7.35 -11.31
N ALA A 97 6.33 -6.27 -10.65
CA ALA A 97 5.86 -6.29 -9.27
C ALA A 97 4.44 -6.84 -9.09
N HIS A 98 3.56 -6.67 -10.09
CA HIS A 98 2.15 -7.04 -10.05
C HIS A 98 1.74 -7.72 -11.36
N GLY A 99 1.57 -9.04 -11.31
CA GLY A 99 1.05 -9.81 -12.45
C GLY A 99 -0.43 -9.48 -12.74
N THR A 100 -1.18 -9.16 -11.70
CA THR A 100 -2.57 -8.66 -11.73
C THR A 100 -2.69 -7.43 -10.84
N ASP A 101 -3.69 -6.58 -11.14
CA ASP A 101 -3.84 -5.27 -10.49
C ASP A 101 -4.55 -5.30 -9.13
N ASP A 102 -5.13 -6.45 -8.75
CA ASP A 102 -6.02 -6.61 -7.61
C ASP A 102 -5.37 -6.25 -6.26
N HIS A 103 -4.15 -6.75 -6.01
CA HIS A 103 -3.45 -6.49 -4.75
C HIS A 103 -2.95 -5.04 -4.62
N PHE A 104 -2.92 -4.26 -5.70
CA PHE A 104 -2.56 -2.84 -5.67
C PHE A 104 -3.76 -1.91 -5.44
N MET A 105 -4.99 -2.39 -5.68
CA MET A 105 -6.20 -1.56 -5.57
C MET A 105 -6.44 -1.04 -4.16
N ALA A 106 -6.00 -1.77 -3.15
CA ALA A 106 -6.07 -1.34 -1.77
C ALA A 106 -5.28 -0.04 -1.56
N ALA A 107 -4.06 0.08 -2.09
CA ALA A 107 -3.28 1.32 -2.01
C ALA A 107 -4.03 2.51 -2.64
N CYS A 108 -4.76 2.30 -3.74
CA CYS A 108 -5.58 3.34 -4.36
C CYS A 108 -6.73 3.79 -3.45
N PHE A 109 -7.45 2.85 -2.82
CA PHE A 109 -8.47 3.12 -1.81
C PHE A 109 -7.92 3.96 -0.65
N VAL A 110 -6.79 3.52 -0.11
CA VAL A 110 -6.05 4.17 0.97
C VAL A 110 -5.67 5.61 0.62
N ALA A 111 -5.11 5.83 -0.57
CA ALA A 111 -4.77 7.16 -1.07
C ALA A 111 -6.01 8.05 -1.24
N GLY A 112 -7.15 7.45 -1.59
CA GLY A 112 -8.45 8.12 -1.60
C GLY A 112 -8.85 8.66 -0.23
N ALA A 113 -8.77 7.80 0.78
CA ALA A 113 -9.18 8.07 2.16
C ALA A 113 -8.24 9.04 2.90
N ALA A 114 -6.98 9.16 2.49
CA ALA A 114 -5.97 10.01 3.15
C ALA A 114 -5.35 11.09 2.25
N GLY A 115 -5.96 11.34 1.09
CA GLY A 115 -5.39 12.25 0.08
C GLY A 115 -6.23 13.48 -0.20
N ASP A 116 -7.01 13.96 0.76
CA ASP A 116 -7.76 15.21 0.61
C ASP A 116 -6.90 16.46 0.81
N TRP A 117 -7.37 17.64 0.42
CA TRP A 117 -6.68 18.90 0.71
C TRP A 117 -6.50 19.15 2.21
N ALA A 118 -7.46 18.72 3.03
CA ALA A 118 -7.34 18.77 4.49
C ALA A 118 -6.18 17.89 5.03
N ASP A 119 -5.71 16.91 4.24
CA ASP A 119 -4.61 16.01 4.61
C ASP A 119 -3.23 16.55 4.13
N ALA A 120 -3.17 17.74 3.51
CA ALA A 120 -1.95 18.28 2.92
C ALA A 120 -0.87 18.64 3.97
N GLU A 121 -1.28 19.08 5.16
CA GLU A 121 -0.40 19.51 6.25
C GLU A 121 -0.16 18.42 7.31
N LEU A 122 -0.82 17.26 7.18
CA LEU A 122 -0.66 16.13 8.12
C LEU A 122 0.66 15.39 7.90
N PRO A 123 1.22 14.67 8.90
CA PRO A 123 2.42 13.84 8.76
C PRO A 123 2.30 12.67 7.78
N GLY A 124 3.47 12.12 7.41
CA GLY A 124 3.70 11.17 6.30
C GLY A 124 2.89 9.91 6.47
N GLY A 125 2.79 9.14 5.39
CA GLY A 125 2.88 7.71 5.62
C GLY A 125 4.19 7.40 6.35
N ALA A 126 4.13 6.50 7.32
CA ALA A 126 5.29 5.94 7.99
C ALA A 126 5.28 4.43 7.75
N LEU A 127 6.43 3.87 7.36
CA LEU A 127 6.62 2.43 7.30
C LEU A 127 6.72 1.90 8.73
N GLY A 128 5.84 0.96 9.09
CA GLY A 128 5.81 0.34 10.42
C GLY A 128 6.49 -1.02 10.45
N ALA A 129 6.20 -1.86 9.46
CA ALA A 129 6.75 -3.20 9.34
C ALA A 129 6.89 -3.56 7.86
N GLU A 130 7.82 -4.46 7.56
CA GLU A 130 7.98 -5.03 6.24
C GLU A 130 8.36 -6.50 6.36
N THR A 131 7.87 -7.32 5.43
CA THR A 131 8.28 -8.71 5.33
C THR A 131 8.36 -9.15 3.87
N TRP A 132 9.36 -9.97 3.58
CA TRP A 132 9.52 -10.60 2.29
C TRP A 132 9.19 -12.09 2.41
N GLU A 133 8.33 -12.58 1.52
CA GLU A 133 7.86 -13.95 1.45
C GLU A 133 8.14 -14.54 0.06
N LEU A 134 8.37 -15.84 -0.01
CA LEU A 134 8.67 -16.57 -1.26
C LEU A 134 9.79 -15.89 -2.06
N SER A 135 10.72 -15.26 -1.31
CA SER A 135 11.84 -14.44 -1.75
C SER A 135 11.55 -13.18 -2.57
N GLN A 136 10.37 -13.04 -3.17
CA GLN A 136 10.07 -11.93 -4.10
C GLN A 136 8.81 -11.14 -3.75
N MET A 137 7.94 -11.69 -2.91
CA MET A 137 6.70 -11.03 -2.49
C MET A 137 6.99 -10.12 -1.30
N CYS A 138 6.61 -8.85 -1.40
CA CYS A 138 6.87 -7.86 -0.36
C CYS A 138 5.55 -7.37 0.25
N ASN A 139 5.49 -7.45 1.58
CA ASN A 139 4.40 -6.91 2.38
C ASN A 139 4.92 -5.70 3.18
N SER A 140 4.53 -4.48 2.80
CA SER A 140 5.04 -3.25 3.43
C SER A 140 3.92 -2.50 4.13
N GLN A 141 3.88 -2.58 5.47
CA GLN A 141 2.88 -1.92 6.29
C GLN A 141 3.16 -0.43 6.46
N TYR A 142 2.23 0.40 6.00
CA TYR A 142 2.25 1.83 6.24
C TYR A 142 1.24 2.28 7.30
N THR A 143 1.39 3.50 7.78
CA THR A 143 0.42 4.21 8.62
C THR A 143 0.45 5.67 8.21
N ILE A 144 -0.67 6.21 7.77
CA ILE A 144 -0.83 7.64 7.45
C ILE A 144 -1.72 8.23 8.52
N GLY A 145 -1.37 9.37 9.11
CA GLY A 145 -2.09 9.99 10.23
C GLY A 145 -1.68 9.46 11.61
N ARG A 146 -2.42 9.84 12.66
CA ARG A 146 -2.12 9.48 14.06
C ARG A 146 -3.40 9.21 14.85
N TRP A 147 -3.30 8.42 15.90
CA TRP A 147 -4.39 8.21 16.85
C TRP A 147 -4.14 9.02 18.11
N ASP A 148 -4.91 10.10 18.29
CA ASP A 148 -4.83 10.93 19.47
C ASP A 148 -5.90 10.43 20.44
N GLY A 149 -5.47 9.77 21.53
CA GLY A 149 -6.37 9.15 22.50
C GLY A 149 -7.19 10.13 23.36
N SER A 150 -7.05 11.44 23.14
CA SER A 150 -7.89 12.46 23.75
C SER A 150 -9.19 12.62 22.98
N SER A 151 -10.30 12.80 23.69
CA SER A 151 -11.67 12.93 23.19
C SER A 151 -11.95 14.19 22.34
N GLY A 152 -10.95 14.74 21.65
CA GLY A 152 -11.05 15.95 20.84
C GLY A 152 -10.33 15.84 19.50
N GLY A 153 -11.09 15.57 18.44
CA GLY A 153 -10.89 16.11 17.08
C GLY A 153 -9.60 15.80 16.30
N GLY A 154 -8.71 14.91 16.76
CA GLY A 154 -7.52 14.50 16.01
C GLY A 154 -7.83 13.50 14.89
N SER A 155 -7.28 13.69 13.69
CA SER A 155 -7.51 12.85 12.50
C SER A 155 -6.96 11.43 12.69
N LYS A 156 -7.87 10.52 13.04
CA LYS A 156 -7.61 9.10 13.26
C LYS A 156 -7.40 8.36 11.97
N VAL A 157 -6.16 7.98 11.68
CA VAL A 157 -5.87 7.18 10.50
C VAL A 157 -4.66 6.28 10.77
N GLY A 158 -4.81 5.01 10.44
CA GLY A 158 -3.73 4.06 10.25
C GLY A 158 -4.10 3.20 9.05
N ILE A 159 -3.20 3.11 8.09
CA ILE A 159 -3.50 2.47 6.82
C ILE A 159 -2.43 1.46 6.46
N ALA A 160 -2.65 0.21 6.86
CA ALA A 160 -1.85 -0.91 6.41
C ALA A 160 -2.26 -1.26 4.99
N ALA A 161 -1.45 -0.90 4.00
CA ALA A 161 -1.24 -1.78 2.85
C ALA A 161 -0.34 -2.91 3.37
N SER A 162 -0.77 -4.16 3.28
CA SER A 162 0.22 -5.22 3.05
C SER A 162 0.66 -5.08 1.59
#